data_AF-A0A7X8Z6E3-F1
#
_entry.id   AF-A0A7X8Z6E3-F1
#
_cell.length_a   1.000
_cell.length_b   1.000
_cell.length_c   1.000
_cell.angle_alpha   90.00
_cell.angle_beta   90.00
_cell.angle_gamma   90.00
#
_symmetry.space_group_name_H-M   'P 1'
#
loop_
_entity.id
_entity.type
_entity.pdbx_description
1 polymer ?
#
loop_
_entity_poly.entity_id
_entity_poly.type
_entity_poly.pdbx_seq_one_letter_code
_entity_poly.pdbx_strand_id
1 'polypeptide(L)'
;LNSDTMVTPGWLPPLLLLLARPETAVAGPRLVTPDGFLAGVGVTGSNLRPILRGWGEPDDPDRYNEVTECLSISGACMGIKRALLPELGYFDEHYFHYFEETDYCYNARFHGYKIFYTPESRVIHRVAGSCRNHRRLQRYFREGERYFLRKWQGFLGDPQVYG
;
A
#
# COMPACT_ATOMS: atom_id res chain seq x y z
N LEU A 1 -6.88 8.51 0.36
CA LEU A 1 -7.77 8.25 1.51
C LEU A 1 -9.05 7.67 0.97
N ASN A 2 -9.45 6.50 1.48
CA ASN A 2 -10.71 5.84 1.11
C ASN A 2 -11.87 6.42 1.94
N SER A 3 -13.09 6.33 1.40
CA SER A 3 -14.30 6.93 1.98
C SER A 3 -14.74 6.29 3.30
N ASP A 4 -14.24 5.09 3.62
CA ASP A 4 -14.50 4.34 4.86
C ASP A 4 -13.33 4.39 5.86
N THR A 5 -12.47 5.40 5.72
CA THR A 5 -11.39 5.69 6.68
C THR A 5 -11.75 6.81 7.64
N MET A 6 -11.23 6.73 8.87
CA MET A 6 -11.27 7.77 9.88
C MET A 6 -9.84 8.07 10.33
N VAL A 7 -9.42 9.31 10.18
CA VAL A 7 -8.07 9.74 10.54
C VAL A 7 -7.96 10.00 12.05
N THR A 8 -6.80 9.70 12.65
CA THR A 8 -6.54 9.99 14.07
C THR A 8 -5.79 11.31 14.23
N PRO A 9 -5.80 11.95 15.41
CA PRO A 9 -4.89 13.07 15.68
C PRO A 9 -3.43 12.70 15.34
N GLY A 10 -2.70 13.61 14.69
CA GLY A 10 -1.30 13.39 14.33
C GLY A 10 -1.03 12.43 13.15
N TRP A 11 -2.06 11.95 12.44
CA TRP A 11 -1.88 10.97 11.36
C TRP A 11 -1.02 11.48 10.18
N LEU A 12 -1.13 12.76 9.79
CA LEU A 12 -0.52 13.25 8.55
C LEU A 12 0.98 13.58 8.66
N PRO A 13 1.48 14.28 9.70
CA PRO A 13 2.88 14.70 9.76
C PRO A 13 3.91 13.58 9.54
N PRO A 14 3.78 12.36 10.09
CA PRO A 14 4.74 11.29 9.85
C PRO A 14 4.85 10.87 8.38
N LEU A 15 3.71 10.86 7.67
CA LEU A 15 3.69 10.57 6.23
C LEU A 15 4.43 11.66 5.44
N LEU A 16 4.23 12.93 5.80
CA LEU A 16 4.91 14.06 5.14
C LEU A 16 6.43 14.03 5.40
N LEU A 17 6.85 13.66 6.60
CA LEU A 17 8.28 13.52 6.94
C LEU A 17 8.96 12.45 6.08
N LEU A 18 8.30 11.31 5.84
CA LEU A 18 8.82 10.30 4.90
C LEU A 18 8.84 10.81 3.46
N LEU A 19 7.75 11.45 3.01
CA LEU A 19 7.64 11.99 1.66
C LEU A 19 8.63 13.14 1.40
N ALA A 20 9.17 13.79 2.43
CA ALA A 20 10.22 14.80 2.26
C ALA A 20 11.56 14.19 1.81
N ARG A 21 11.81 12.90 2.06
CA ARG A 21 13.04 12.20 1.65
C ARG A 21 13.08 12.03 0.14
N PRO A 22 14.14 12.42 -0.60
CA PRO A 22 14.17 12.40 -2.07
C PRO A 22 13.75 11.07 -2.68
N GLU A 23 14.22 9.96 -2.10
CA GLU A 23 14.01 8.59 -2.56
C GLU A 23 12.60 8.05 -2.32
N THR A 24 11.78 8.67 -1.46
CA THR A 24 10.46 8.16 -1.10
C THR A 24 9.39 8.60 -2.11
N ALA A 25 8.77 7.65 -2.80
CA ALA A 25 7.62 7.93 -3.67
C ALA A 25 6.29 7.81 -2.94
N VAL A 26 6.18 6.83 -2.05
CA VAL A 26 4.94 6.50 -1.34
C VAL A 26 5.20 6.29 0.16
N ALA A 27 4.32 6.82 0.99
CA ALA A 27 4.31 6.59 2.43
C ALA A 27 2.93 6.08 2.89
N GLY A 28 2.90 5.10 3.78
CA GLY A 28 1.69 4.48 4.30
C GLY A 28 1.61 4.46 5.83
N PRO A 29 0.41 4.60 6.41
CA PRO A 29 0.21 4.53 7.84
C PRO A 29 0.04 3.07 8.33
N ARG A 30 -0.03 2.93 9.64
CA ARG A 30 -0.64 1.79 10.33
C ARG A 30 -2.16 1.86 10.18
N LEU A 31 -2.72 0.94 9.41
CA LEU A 31 -4.16 0.80 9.24
C LEU A 31 -4.71 -0.16 10.29
N VAL A 32 -5.76 0.28 11.00
CA VAL A 32 -6.40 -0.48 12.07
C VAL A 32 -7.91 -0.49 11.85
N THR A 33 -8.59 -1.59 12.12
CA THR A 33 -10.05 -1.66 12.13
C THR A 33 -10.60 -0.99 13.40
N PRO A 34 -11.89 -0.59 13.41
CA PRO A 34 -12.54 -0.11 14.63
C PRO A 34 -12.48 -1.11 15.80
N ASP A 35 -12.41 -2.40 15.48
CA ASP A 35 -12.42 -3.51 16.44
C ASP A 35 -11.02 -3.86 16.97
N GLY A 36 -9.99 -3.06 16.66
CA GLY A 36 -8.65 -3.24 17.21
C GLY A 36 -7.80 -4.31 16.50
N PHE A 37 -8.09 -4.60 15.23
CA PHE A 37 -7.28 -5.48 14.39
C PHE A 37 -6.53 -4.67 13.33
N LEU A 38 -5.36 -5.13 12.94
CA LEU A 38 -4.60 -4.53 11.85
C LEU A 38 -5.30 -4.79 10.50
N ALA A 39 -5.53 -3.71 9.75
CA ALA A 39 -6.06 -3.71 8.39
C ALA A 39 -4.95 -3.55 7.33
N GLY A 40 -3.70 -3.41 7.75
CA GLY A 40 -2.53 -3.39 6.87
C GLY A 40 -1.39 -2.53 7.43
N VAL A 41 -0.18 -3.07 7.40
CA VAL A 41 1.06 -2.36 7.78
C VAL A 41 2.11 -2.48 6.67
N GLY A 42 1.66 -2.40 5.42
CA GLY A 42 2.50 -2.57 4.23
C GLY A 42 2.75 -4.03 3.84
N VAL A 43 3.21 -4.21 2.60
CA VAL A 43 3.58 -5.51 2.03
C VAL A 43 5.11 -5.56 1.91
N THR A 44 5.74 -6.63 2.38
CA THR A 44 7.21 -6.83 2.32
C THR A 44 7.55 -8.13 1.59
N GLY A 45 8.77 -8.64 1.70
CA GLY A 45 9.25 -9.82 1.01
C GLY A 45 9.89 -9.49 -0.34
N SER A 46 9.88 -10.45 -1.26
CA SER A 46 10.34 -10.26 -2.63
C SER A 46 9.17 -10.16 -3.60
N ASN A 47 9.43 -9.72 -4.83
CA ASN A 47 8.39 -9.65 -5.86
C ASN A 47 7.70 -11.01 -6.12
N LEU A 48 8.44 -12.13 -5.98
CA LEU A 48 7.90 -13.49 -6.12
C LEU A 48 7.23 -14.03 -4.85
N ARG A 49 7.55 -13.45 -3.69
CA ARG A 49 7.04 -13.88 -2.38
C ARG A 49 6.62 -12.66 -1.56
N PRO A 50 5.57 -11.95 -1.97
CA PRO A 50 5.06 -10.82 -1.20
C PRO A 50 4.45 -11.32 0.12
N ILE A 51 4.72 -10.60 1.20
CA ILE A 51 4.24 -10.88 2.55
C ILE A 51 3.32 -9.74 2.96
N LEU A 52 2.01 -10.02 3.01
CA LEU A 52 1.04 -9.10 3.59
C LEU A 52 1.22 -9.09 5.11
N ARG A 53 1.65 -7.96 5.68
CA ARG A 53 1.93 -7.87 7.11
C ARG A 53 0.70 -7.45 7.91
N GLY A 54 0.50 -8.10 9.05
CA GLY A 54 -0.44 -7.69 10.09
C GLY A 54 -1.92 -7.94 9.78
N TRP A 55 -2.31 -8.32 8.56
CA TRP A 55 -3.74 -8.41 8.23
C TRP A 55 -4.51 -9.38 9.15
N GLY A 56 -5.50 -8.85 9.87
CA GLY A 56 -6.35 -9.61 10.79
C GLY A 56 -5.69 -9.94 12.14
N GLU A 57 -4.46 -9.51 12.36
CA GLU A 57 -3.78 -9.65 13.64
C GLU A 57 -4.27 -8.59 14.63
N PRO A 58 -4.25 -8.84 15.95
CA PRO A 58 -4.52 -7.80 16.94
C PRO A 58 -3.56 -6.62 16.76
N ASP A 59 -4.07 -5.41 16.99
CA ASP A 59 -3.26 -4.19 16.98
C ASP A 59 -2.38 -4.11 18.24
N ASP A 60 -1.25 -4.80 18.16
CA ASP A 60 -0.25 -4.88 19.22
C ASP A 60 0.76 -3.72 19.10
N PRO A 61 0.92 -2.86 20.12
CA PRO A 61 1.88 -1.76 20.11
C PRO A 61 3.35 -2.21 20.02
N ASP A 62 3.66 -3.45 20.41
CA ASP A 62 5.02 -3.99 20.39
C ASP A 62 5.37 -4.61 19.02
N ARG A 63 4.45 -4.56 18.05
CA ARG A 63 4.63 -5.15 16.71
C ARG A 63 4.49 -4.12 15.61
N TYR A 64 5.35 -4.23 14.60
CA TYR A 64 5.39 -3.32 13.45
C TYR A 64 5.57 -1.85 13.85
N ASN A 65 6.43 -1.61 14.84
CA ASN A 65 6.74 -0.31 15.43
C ASN A 65 7.99 0.36 14.81
N GLU A 66 8.39 -0.09 13.63
CA GLU A 66 9.52 0.47 12.88
C GLU A 66 9.07 0.97 11.51
N VAL A 67 9.71 2.05 11.04
CA VAL A 67 9.59 2.48 9.65
C VAL A 67 10.19 1.38 8.76
N THR A 68 9.41 0.86 7.81
CA THR A 68 9.85 -0.28 6.98
C THR A 68 9.73 0.04 5.50
N GLU A 69 10.76 -0.31 4.72
CA GLU A 69 10.70 -0.30 3.25
C GLU A 69 9.81 -1.47 2.77
N CYS A 70 8.86 -1.17 1.89
CA CYS A 70 7.81 -2.09 1.46
C CYS A 70 7.82 -2.31 -0.06
N LEU A 71 7.21 -3.40 -0.50
CA LEU A 71 6.82 -3.61 -1.90
C LEU A 71 5.66 -2.68 -2.28
N SER A 72 4.67 -2.52 -1.40
CA SER A 72 3.48 -1.68 -1.61
C SER A 72 2.81 -1.27 -0.29
N ILE A 73 1.96 -0.24 -0.37
CA ILE A 73 1.08 0.26 0.68
C ILE A 73 -0.37 0.16 0.19
N SER A 74 -1.31 -0.13 1.10
CA SER A 74 -2.74 -0.20 0.79
C SER A 74 -3.30 1.15 0.32
N GLY A 75 -4.15 1.12 -0.70
CA GLY A 75 -4.84 2.30 -1.23
C GLY A 75 -5.83 2.92 -0.23
N ALA A 76 -6.17 2.23 0.87
CA ALA A 76 -7.05 2.76 1.92
C ALA A 76 -6.55 4.10 2.47
N CYS A 77 -5.25 4.18 2.75
CA CYS A 77 -4.56 5.44 3.01
C CYS A 77 -3.12 5.35 2.55
N MET A 78 -2.76 6.14 1.54
CA MET A 78 -1.38 6.30 1.08
C MET A 78 -1.12 7.77 0.75
N GLY A 79 0.08 8.24 1.05
CA GLY A 79 0.60 9.51 0.56
C GLY A 79 1.49 9.26 -0.64
N ILE A 80 1.29 10.04 -1.71
CA ILE A 80 2.08 9.97 -2.95
C ILE A 80 2.84 11.28 -3.13
N LYS A 81 4.13 11.20 -3.45
CA LYS A 81 4.94 12.39 -3.73
C LYS A 81 4.53 13.00 -5.07
N ARG A 82 3.78 14.12 -5.00
CA ARG A 82 3.29 14.85 -6.18
C ARG A 82 4.38 15.18 -7.21
N ALA A 83 5.58 15.52 -6.75
CA ALA A 83 6.70 15.89 -7.62
C ALA A 83 7.14 14.76 -8.56
N LEU A 84 6.80 13.50 -8.26
CA LEU A 84 7.13 12.34 -9.09
C LEU A 84 6.04 11.98 -10.11
N LEU A 85 4.85 12.61 -10.07
CA LEU A 85 3.77 12.33 -11.01
C LEU A 85 4.15 12.54 -12.49
N PRO A 86 4.97 13.54 -12.88
CA PRO A 86 5.40 13.67 -14.27
C PRO A 86 6.25 12.50 -14.77
N GLU A 87 6.96 11.80 -13.87
CA GLU A 87 7.81 10.65 -14.20
C GLU A 87 7.05 9.33 -14.07
N LEU A 88 6.33 9.14 -12.96
CA LEU A 88 5.65 7.90 -12.62
C LEU A 88 4.24 7.78 -13.21
N GLY A 89 3.68 8.88 -13.71
CA GLY A 89 2.29 8.95 -14.15
C GLY A 89 1.29 8.88 -12.99
N TYR A 90 0.06 8.53 -13.33
CA TYR A 90 -1.06 8.35 -12.41
C TYR A 90 -1.35 6.85 -12.20
N PHE A 91 -2.46 6.53 -11.53
CA PHE A 91 -2.96 5.16 -11.49
C PHE A 91 -3.33 4.68 -12.89
N ASP A 92 -3.01 3.42 -13.18
CA ASP A 92 -3.32 2.79 -14.46
C ASP A 92 -4.82 2.48 -14.56
N GLU A 93 -5.50 3.14 -15.51
CA GLU A 93 -6.95 3.07 -15.69
C GLU A 93 -7.46 1.69 -16.13
N HIS A 94 -6.57 0.74 -16.48
CA HIS A 94 -6.95 -0.65 -16.71
C HIS A 94 -7.45 -1.35 -15.42
N TYR A 95 -7.05 -0.84 -14.25
CA TYR A 95 -7.55 -1.31 -12.97
C TYR A 95 -8.84 -0.57 -12.60
N PHE A 96 -9.96 -1.29 -12.52
CA PHE A 96 -11.21 -0.73 -12.00
C PHE A 96 -11.25 -0.75 -10.46
N HIS A 97 -10.74 -1.84 -9.85
CA HIS A 97 -10.63 -2.00 -8.40
C HIS A 97 -9.62 -3.10 -8.07
N TYR A 98 -8.77 -2.85 -7.08
CA TYR A 98 -7.60 -3.64 -6.70
C TYR A 98 -6.45 -3.53 -7.71
N PHE A 99 -5.25 -3.62 -7.16
CA PHE A 99 -3.96 -3.56 -7.86
C PHE A 99 -3.58 -2.18 -8.38
N GLU A 100 -4.46 -1.17 -8.43
CA GLU A 100 -4.09 0.17 -8.89
C GLU A 100 -2.97 0.78 -8.03
N GLU A 101 -3.05 0.62 -6.71
CA GLU A 101 -2.05 1.13 -5.77
C GLU A 101 -0.78 0.27 -5.79
N THR A 102 -0.94 -1.04 -6.00
CA THR A 102 0.18 -1.99 -6.03
C THR A 102 1.00 -1.78 -7.29
N ASP A 103 0.33 -1.61 -8.44
CA ASP A 103 0.95 -1.26 -9.71
C ASP A 103 1.71 0.07 -9.61
N TYR A 104 1.11 1.10 -8.99
CA TYR A 104 1.81 2.37 -8.77
C TYR A 104 3.07 2.21 -7.91
N CYS A 105 3.00 1.43 -6.83
CA CYS A 105 4.18 1.14 -5.98
C CYS A 105 5.26 0.37 -6.75
N TYR A 106 4.87 -0.57 -7.61
CA TYR A 106 5.81 -1.29 -8.47
C TYR A 106 6.44 -0.38 -9.52
N ASN A 107 5.67 0.54 -10.11
CA ASN A 107 6.19 1.53 -11.04
C ASN A 107 7.22 2.46 -10.37
N ALA A 108 6.90 2.97 -9.18
CA ALA A 108 7.84 3.75 -8.40
C ALA A 108 9.15 2.97 -8.13
N ARG A 109 9.05 1.70 -7.72
CA ARG A 109 10.21 0.84 -7.46
C ARG A 109 11.03 0.53 -8.72
N PHE A 110 10.36 0.31 -9.85
CA PHE A 110 11.01 0.14 -11.15
C PHE A 110 11.85 1.36 -11.55
N HIS A 111 11.39 2.56 -11.18
CA HIS A 111 12.12 3.82 -11.34
C HIS A 111 13.16 4.10 -10.23
N GLY A 112 13.41 3.15 -9.32
CA GLY A 112 14.40 3.27 -8.25
C GLY A 112 13.93 4.03 -7.01
N TYR A 113 12.64 4.36 -6.91
CA TYR A 113 12.06 4.99 -5.72
C TYR A 113 11.62 3.96 -4.68
N LYS A 114 11.48 4.43 -3.45
CA LYS A 114 11.15 3.63 -2.27
C LYS A 114 9.72 3.86 -1.81
N ILE A 115 9.19 2.82 -1.18
CA ILE A 115 7.87 2.79 -0.58
C ILE A 115 8.07 2.53 0.90
N PHE A 116 7.49 3.36 1.77
CA PHE A 116 7.68 3.23 3.21
C PHE A 116 6.37 3.11 3.97
N TYR A 117 6.39 2.27 4.99
CA TYR A 117 5.41 2.23 6.07
C TYR A 117 5.94 3.01 7.28
N THR A 118 5.07 3.71 8.02
CA THR A 118 5.37 4.35 9.31
C THR A 118 4.33 3.96 10.37
N PRO A 119 4.76 3.49 11.56
CA PRO A 119 3.88 3.24 12.69
C PRO A 119 3.37 4.51 13.37
N GLU A 120 4.08 5.63 13.24
CA GLU A 120 3.73 6.90 13.86
C GLU A 120 2.47 7.54 13.26
N SER A 121 2.09 7.12 12.05
CA SER A 121 0.81 7.48 11.45
C SER A 121 -0.21 6.36 11.65
N ARG A 122 -1.35 6.66 12.27
CA ARG A 122 -2.44 5.72 12.49
C ARG A 122 -3.71 6.18 11.76
N VAL A 123 -4.38 5.26 11.08
CA VAL A 123 -5.67 5.52 10.42
C VAL A 123 -6.61 4.34 10.66
N ILE A 124 -7.85 4.64 11.04
CA ILE A 124 -8.89 3.62 11.22
C ILE A 124 -9.53 3.34 9.87
N HIS A 125 -9.65 2.08 9.47
CA HIS A 125 -10.26 1.63 8.22
C HIS A 125 -11.38 0.64 8.53
N ARG A 126 -12.63 0.96 8.16
CA ARG A 126 -13.78 0.10 8.52
C ARG A 126 -13.82 -1.23 7.75
N VAL A 127 -13.05 -1.35 6.65
CA VAL A 127 -12.93 -2.53 5.76
C VAL A 127 -14.28 -3.00 5.21
N ALA A 128 -14.39 -3.16 3.89
CA ALA A 128 -15.60 -3.64 3.21
C ALA A 128 -16.86 -2.76 3.40
N GLY A 129 -16.70 -1.47 3.71
CA GLY A 129 -17.81 -0.52 3.77
C GLY A 129 -18.41 -0.18 2.39
N SER A 130 -17.63 -0.33 1.32
CA SER A 130 -17.91 0.28 0.00
C SER A 130 -18.57 -0.64 -1.04
N CYS A 131 -18.43 -1.97 -0.96
CA CYS A 131 -19.04 -2.88 -1.95
C CYS A 131 -19.42 -4.25 -1.36
N ARG A 132 -20.69 -4.65 -1.51
CA ARG A 132 -21.24 -5.91 -0.96
C ARG A 132 -21.30 -7.07 -1.98
N ASN A 133 -20.98 -6.82 -3.25
CA ASN A 133 -21.06 -7.84 -4.30
C ASN A 133 -19.74 -8.62 -4.42
N HIS A 134 -19.60 -9.66 -3.59
CA HIS A 134 -18.41 -10.50 -3.51
C HIS A 134 -18.00 -11.14 -4.84
N ARG A 135 -18.95 -11.57 -5.68
CA ARG A 135 -18.64 -12.16 -7.00
C ARG A 135 -17.96 -11.15 -7.92
N ARG A 136 -18.43 -9.90 -7.89
CA ARG A 136 -17.88 -8.80 -8.68
C ARG A 136 -16.47 -8.44 -8.19
N LEU A 137 -16.26 -8.35 -6.87
CA LEU A 137 -14.94 -8.09 -6.29
C LEU A 137 -13.92 -9.17 -6.64
N GLN A 138 -14.30 -10.45 -6.54
CA GLN A 138 -13.42 -11.56 -6.96
C GLN A 138 -13.07 -11.52 -8.45
N ARG A 139 -14.01 -11.07 -9.30
CA ARG A 139 -13.75 -10.90 -10.73
C ARG A 139 -12.70 -9.80 -10.95
N TYR A 140 -12.87 -8.63 -10.34
CA TYR A 140 -11.93 -7.53 -10.46
C TYR A 140 -10.54 -7.89 -9.94
N PHE A 141 -10.47 -8.58 -8.79
CA PHE A 141 -9.20 -9.08 -8.27
C PHE A 141 -8.49 -9.98 -9.29
N ARG A 142 -9.18 -10.97 -9.86
CA ARG A 142 -8.59 -11.91 -10.83
C ARG A 142 -8.18 -11.24 -12.15
N GLU A 143 -8.96 -10.25 -12.61
CA GLU A 143 -8.64 -9.49 -13.83
C GLU A 143 -7.40 -8.61 -13.59
N GLY A 144 -7.37 -7.90 -12.45
CA GLY A 144 -6.24 -7.08 -12.03
C GLY A 144 -4.97 -7.89 -11.82
N GLU A 145 -5.04 -9.02 -11.12
CA GLU A 145 -3.91 -9.93 -10.89
C GLU A 145 -3.30 -10.41 -12.20
N ARG A 146 -4.11 -10.86 -13.16
CA ARG A 146 -3.62 -11.31 -14.48
C ARG A 146 -2.97 -10.18 -15.27
N TYR A 147 -3.52 -8.97 -15.19
CA TYR A 147 -2.93 -7.81 -15.85
C TYR A 147 -1.60 -7.43 -15.21
N PHE A 148 -1.56 -7.34 -13.88
CA PHE A 148 -0.37 -7.04 -13.09
C PHE A 148 0.78 -8.02 -13.37
N LEU A 149 0.51 -9.33 -13.29
CA LEU A 149 1.53 -10.36 -13.54
C LEU A 149 2.09 -10.28 -14.96
N ARG A 150 1.24 -9.99 -15.95
CA ARG A 150 1.68 -9.83 -17.35
C ARG A 150 2.52 -8.57 -17.54
N LYS A 151 2.10 -7.44 -16.96
CA LYS A 151 2.80 -6.15 -17.05
C LYS A 151 4.19 -6.22 -16.41
N TRP A 152 4.29 -6.83 -15.23
CA TRP A 152 5.51 -6.86 -14.44
C TRP A 152 6.34 -8.13 -14.58
N GLN A 153 6.03 -9.04 -15.50
CA GLN A 153 6.69 -10.35 -15.63
C GLN A 153 8.23 -10.30 -15.61
N GLY A 154 8.84 -9.27 -16.22
CA GLY A 154 10.30 -9.10 -16.25
C GLY A 154 10.87 -8.58 -14.93
N PHE A 155 10.16 -7.68 -14.25
CA PHE A 155 10.60 -7.10 -12.98
C PHE A 155 10.30 -8.01 -11.78
N LEU A 156 9.29 -8.88 -11.91
CA LEU A 156 8.96 -9.87 -10.89
C LEU A 156 10.12 -10.83 -10.60
N GLY A 157 11.02 -11.04 -11.56
CA GLY A 157 12.22 -11.86 -11.39
C GLY A 157 13.36 -11.19 -10.61
N ASP A 158 13.24 -9.90 -10.28
CA ASP A 158 14.22 -9.20 -9.45
C ASP A 158 14.26 -9.83 -8.04
N PRO A 159 15.43 -10.33 -7.59
CA PRO A 159 15.55 -11.03 -6.31
C PRO A 159 15.55 -10.11 -5.10
N GLN A 160 15.48 -8.78 -5.25
CA GLN A 160 15.50 -7.85 -4.13
C GLN A 160 14.40 -8.15 -3.10
N VAL A 161 14.80 -8.18 -1.83
CA VAL A 161 13.92 -8.38 -0.67
C VAL A 161 13.79 -7.06 0.07
N TYR A 162 12.56 -6.75 0.45
CA TYR A 162 12.15 -5.54 1.17
C TYR A 162 11.50 -5.99 2.48
N GLY A 163 11.62 -5.23 3.55
CA GLY A 163 11.14 -5.61 4.88
C GLY A 163 12.23 -5.67 5.91
#